data_AF-A0A2N5GYR3-F1
#
_entry.id   AF-A0A2N5GYR3-F1
#
_cell.length_a   1.000
_cell.length_b   1.000
_cell.length_c   1.000
_cell.angle_alpha   90.00
_cell.angle_beta   90.00
_cell.angle_gamma   90.00
#
_symmetry.space_group_name_H-M   'P 1'
#
loop_
_entity.id
_entity.type
_entity.pdbx_description
1 polymer ?
#
loop_
_entity_poly.entity_id
_entity_poly.type
_entity_poly.pdbx_seq_one_letter_code
_entity_poly.pdbx_strand_id
1 'polypeptide(L)'
;MFTELYPMSKEISEKVDKLINDFVVSEGDFTEGIISLEEMTHLYLLKQLSRNLKKKVIVPVYYYKVLVEEEVNKSTLAFHAEHALMRVTSVWEHLFQILNTFLEINMSPRRVKETDEKWLIEKKSITIKKNISFKKYAKVSNQYLTRTSFLSNVKKKFIADPILREIVNLSNKPHWKKIREYRNDIIHHKFIGQSEFILDASHDNYIIQIENKAEEFFDYRELTVHLLAGLDDIKDGLEKSFLMLKQDLTPNKKLSSREDYFLLKIKCACDEKVKLVPDSAKELDDKLIKSKNEFRGIFCPKCFSDNVEIIEDKQKVSQKTWADNFNAYYYDKTPVYLEKKINDLNK
;
A
#
# COMPACT_ATOMS: atom_id res chain seq x y z
N MET A 1 4.53 27.12 9.85
CA MET A 1 3.64 26.21 9.09
C MET A 1 2.61 25.50 9.98
N PHE A 2 2.89 25.18 11.25
CA PHE A 2 1.88 24.61 12.17
C PHE A 2 1.01 25.66 12.87
N THR A 3 1.54 26.88 13.03
CA THR A 3 0.88 28.03 13.68
C THR A 3 -0.40 28.51 12.99
N GLU A 4 -0.60 28.18 11.71
CA GLU A 4 -1.80 28.57 10.94
C GLU A 4 -2.98 27.61 11.13
N LEU A 5 -2.74 26.35 11.52
CA LEU A 5 -3.79 25.33 11.69
C LEU A 5 -4.12 25.01 13.15
N TYR A 6 -3.21 25.34 14.06
CA TYR A 6 -3.38 25.19 15.50
C TYR A 6 -2.87 26.49 16.14
N PRO A 7 -3.76 27.39 16.60
CA PRO A 7 -3.34 28.56 17.35
C PRO A 7 -2.80 28.08 18.70
N MET A 8 -1.49 27.82 18.75
CA MET A 8 -0.82 27.32 19.94
C MET A 8 -0.23 28.50 20.71
N SER A 9 -0.45 28.55 22.03
CA SER A 9 0.47 29.30 22.88
C SER A 9 1.87 28.71 22.69
N LYS A 10 2.90 29.55 22.84
CA LYS A 10 4.30 29.11 22.71
C LYS A 10 4.60 27.89 23.59
N GLU A 11 4.04 27.87 24.80
CA GLU A 11 4.16 26.78 25.76
C GLU A 11 3.55 25.46 25.26
N ILE A 12 2.36 25.48 24.67
CA ILE A 12 1.72 24.27 24.10
C ILE A 12 2.53 23.77 22.91
N SER A 13 3.03 24.66 22.05
CA SER A 13 3.86 24.27 20.91
C SER A 13 5.13 23.55 21.37
N GLU A 14 5.83 24.06 22.38
CA GLU A 14 7.05 23.44 22.92
C GLU A 14 6.78 22.04 23.51
N LYS A 15 5.67 21.86 24.24
CA LYS A 15 5.23 20.55 24.76
C LYS A 15 4.98 19.55 23.63
N VAL A 16 4.30 19.99 22.56
CA VAL A 16 3.97 19.15 21.40
C VAL A 16 5.21 18.81 20.57
N ASP A 17 6.09 19.78 20.32
CA ASP A 17 7.33 19.58 19.55
C ASP A 17 8.24 18.55 20.23
N LYS A 18 8.33 18.57 21.57
CA LYS A 18 9.07 17.58 22.34
C LYS A 18 8.54 16.16 22.06
N LEU A 19 7.22 15.96 22.17
CA LEU A 19 6.59 14.65 21.94
C LEU A 19 6.73 14.16 20.49
N ILE A 20 6.67 15.08 19.53
CA ILE A 20 6.84 14.77 18.10
C ILE A 20 8.26 14.29 17.80
N ASN A 21 9.27 14.88 18.44
CA ASN A 21 10.68 14.54 18.18
C ASN A 21 11.05 13.16 18.70
N ASP A 22 10.39 12.69 19.75
CA ASP A 22 10.58 11.33 20.29
C ASP A 22 9.94 10.23 19.41
N PHE A 23 9.02 10.61 18.51
CA PHE A 23 8.41 9.67 17.58
C PHE A 23 9.31 9.41 16.37
N VAL A 24 10.15 8.38 16.47
CA VAL A 24 11.01 7.89 15.38
C VAL A 24 10.52 6.53 14.91
N VAL A 25 10.34 6.36 13.59
CA VAL A 25 10.05 5.07 12.94
C VAL A 25 11.36 4.49 12.42
N SER A 26 11.73 3.31 12.88
CA SER A 26 12.90 2.59 12.37
C SER A 26 12.59 1.96 11.00
N GLU A 27 13.39 2.27 9.99
CA GLU A 27 13.24 1.64 8.67
C GLU A 27 14.01 0.32 8.54
N GLY A 28 14.86 -0.05 9.51
CA GLY A 28 15.79 -1.17 9.42
C GLY A 28 16.84 -1.04 8.31
N ASP A 29 17.78 -1.99 8.25
CA ASP A 29 18.79 -2.07 7.19
C ASP A 29 18.36 -3.04 6.08
N PHE A 30 18.93 -2.87 4.89
CA PHE A 30 18.80 -3.87 3.83
C PHE A 30 19.66 -5.09 4.17
N THR A 31 19.10 -6.28 4.06
CA THR A 31 19.89 -7.50 3.93
C THR A 31 20.35 -7.63 2.47
N GLU A 32 21.59 -8.07 2.25
CA GLU A 32 22.20 -8.17 0.91
C GLU A 32 21.24 -8.85 -0.11
N GLY A 33 20.97 -8.16 -1.21
CA GLY A 33 20.02 -8.60 -2.25
C GLY A 33 19.77 -7.52 -3.32
N ILE A 34 19.24 -7.92 -4.47
CA ILE A 34 18.85 -7.00 -5.55
C ILE A 34 17.42 -6.54 -5.27
N ILE A 35 17.21 -5.24 -5.06
CA ILE A 35 15.87 -4.65 -4.88
C ILE A 35 15.26 -4.42 -6.27
N SER A 36 14.05 -4.92 -6.50
CA SER A 36 13.32 -4.65 -7.75
C SER A 36 12.84 -3.19 -7.84
N LEU A 37 12.60 -2.70 -9.06
CA LEU A 37 12.03 -1.35 -9.27
C LEU A 37 10.64 -1.21 -8.60
N GLU A 38 9.88 -2.29 -8.57
CA GLU A 38 8.58 -2.34 -7.90
C GLU A 38 8.75 -2.24 -6.38
N GLU A 39 9.70 -2.96 -5.76
CA GLU A 39 10.01 -2.82 -4.33
C GLU A 39 10.47 -1.40 -3.96
N MET A 40 11.30 -0.77 -4.80
CA MET A 40 11.71 0.62 -4.61
C MET A 40 10.52 1.58 -4.59
N THR A 41 9.53 1.34 -5.45
CA THR A 41 8.29 2.13 -5.50
C THR A 41 7.46 1.96 -4.23
N HIS A 42 7.31 0.73 -3.72
CA HIS A 42 6.57 0.49 -2.47
C HIS A 42 7.28 1.04 -1.23
N LEU A 43 8.62 0.93 -1.18
CA LEU A 43 9.43 1.56 -0.14
C LEU A 43 9.28 3.09 -0.17
N TYR A 44 9.23 3.69 -1.35
CA TYR A 44 8.95 5.12 -1.49
C TYR A 44 7.57 5.50 -0.93
N LEU A 45 6.53 4.71 -1.21
CA LEU A 45 5.19 4.92 -0.66
C LEU A 45 5.14 4.79 0.86
N LEU A 46 5.84 3.81 1.45
CA LEU A 46 5.97 3.69 2.91
C LEU A 46 6.70 4.90 3.52
N LYS A 47 7.76 5.40 2.87
CA LYS A 47 8.44 6.63 3.30
C LYS A 47 7.52 7.85 3.24
N GLN A 48 6.71 7.97 2.20
CA GLN A 48 5.70 9.03 2.14
C GLN A 48 4.67 8.91 3.25
N LEU A 49 4.17 7.70 3.53
CA LEU A 49 3.24 7.45 4.63
C LEU A 49 3.85 7.81 5.98
N SER A 50 5.10 7.41 6.24
CA SER A 50 5.85 7.75 7.45
C SER A 50 6.04 9.27 7.60
N ARG A 51 6.44 9.97 6.53
CA ARG A 51 6.54 11.45 6.54
C ARG A 51 5.19 12.13 6.79
N ASN A 52 4.12 11.61 6.20
CA ASN A 52 2.77 12.13 6.39
C ASN A 52 2.25 11.88 7.82
N LEU A 53 2.65 10.77 8.45
CA LEU A 53 2.29 10.43 9.82
C LEU A 53 2.69 11.56 10.78
N LYS A 54 3.94 12.04 10.68
CA LYS A 54 4.47 13.10 11.55
C LYS A 54 3.60 14.36 11.52
N LYS A 55 3.28 14.85 10.31
CA LYS A 55 2.55 16.12 10.14
C LYS A 55 1.04 15.99 10.31
N LYS A 56 0.46 14.92 9.77
CA LYS A 56 -1.00 14.81 9.59
C LYS A 56 -1.68 13.94 10.65
N VAL A 57 -0.94 13.19 11.44
CA VAL A 57 -1.50 12.24 12.43
C VAL A 57 -0.95 12.52 13.82
N ILE A 58 0.38 12.51 13.97
CA ILE A 58 1.05 12.65 15.27
C ILE A 58 0.81 14.02 15.88
N VAL A 59 1.04 15.09 15.10
CA VAL A 59 0.79 16.47 15.55
C VAL A 59 -0.64 16.64 16.09
N PRO A 60 -1.72 16.29 15.34
CA PRO A 60 -3.08 16.39 15.87
C PRO A 60 -3.30 15.61 17.17
N VAL A 61 -2.76 14.40 17.29
CA VAL A 61 -2.97 13.55 18.48
C VAL A 61 -2.25 14.12 19.69
N TYR A 62 -0.98 14.52 19.56
CA TYR A 62 -0.24 15.10 20.67
C TYR A 62 -0.73 16.49 21.03
N TYR A 63 -1.16 17.29 20.06
CA TYR A 63 -1.81 18.55 20.33
C TYR A 63 -3.09 18.34 21.15
N TYR A 64 -3.95 17.40 20.74
CA TYR A 64 -5.13 17.02 21.51
C TYR A 64 -4.79 16.55 22.93
N LYS A 65 -3.78 15.68 23.09
CA LYS A 65 -3.29 15.24 24.40
C LYS A 65 -2.94 16.43 25.30
N VAL A 66 -2.15 17.37 24.79
CA VAL A 66 -1.73 18.54 25.59
C VAL A 66 -2.94 19.39 25.97
N LEU A 67 -3.91 19.60 25.07
CA LEU A 67 -5.13 20.33 25.43
C LEU A 67 -5.93 19.63 26.54
N VAL A 68 -5.97 18.29 26.56
CA VAL A 68 -6.63 17.53 27.63
C VAL A 68 -5.90 17.71 28.97
N GLU A 69 -4.57 17.78 28.95
CA GLU A 69 -3.74 18.01 30.16
C GLU A 69 -3.87 19.43 30.70
N GLU A 70 -4.03 20.42 29.81
CA GLU A 70 -4.26 21.82 30.18
C GLU A 70 -5.72 22.12 30.54
N GLU A 71 -6.59 21.11 30.56
CA GLU A 71 -8.01 21.22 30.91
C GLU A 71 -8.75 22.34 30.14
N VAL A 72 -8.43 22.47 28.85
CA VAL A 72 -9.05 23.45 27.96
C VAL A 72 -10.56 23.16 27.82
N ASN A 73 -11.34 24.18 27.45
CA ASN A 73 -12.79 24.05 27.31
C ASN A 73 -13.20 22.85 26.42
N LYS A 74 -14.37 22.27 26.74
CA LYS A 74 -14.87 21.04 26.12
C LYS A 74 -15.08 21.15 24.61
N SER A 75 -15.54 22.29 24.12
CA SER A 75 -15.78 22.52 22.69
C SER A 75 -14.49 22.44 21.87
N THR A 76 -13.42 23.06 22.35
CA THR A 76 -12.08 22.98 21.77
C THR A 76 -11.55 21.55 21.83
N LEU A 77 -11.73 20.84 22.95
CA LEU A 77 -11.34 19.43 23.06
C LEU A 77 -12.08 18.54 22.07
N ALA A 78 -13.39 18.73 21.91
CA ALA A 78 -14.22 17.94 21.00
C ALA A 78 -13.81 18.14 19.53
N PHE A 79 -13.53 19.37 19.11
CA PHE A 79 -13.01 19.68 17.78
C PHE A 79 -11.69 18.95 17.49
N HIS A 80 -10.72 19.05 18.41
CA HIS A 80 -9.41 18.45 18.21
C HIS A 80 -9.43 16.92 18.35
N ALA A 81 -10.32 16.38 19.18
CA ALA A 81 -10.59 14.95 19.27
C ALA A 81 -11.11 14.39 17.93
N GLU A 82 -12.09 15.06 17.31
CA GLU A 82 -12.63 14.67 16.00
C GLU A 82 -11.54 14.64 14.94
N HIS A 83 -10.74 15.71 14.85
CA HIS A 83 -9.66 15.79 13.89
C HIS A 83 -8.61 14.69 14.12
N ALA A 84 -8.20 14.44 15.37
CA ALA A 84 -7.25 13.38 15.70
C ALA A 84 -7.78 11.99 15.34
N LEU A 85 -9.05 11.68 15.68
CA LEU A 85 -9.72 10.41 15.39
C LEU A 85 -9.79 10.12 13.88
N MET A 86 -10.18 11.12 13.08
CA MET A 86 -10.30 10.96 11.63
C MET A 86 -8.93 10.72 10.96
N ARG A 87 -7.87 11.34 11.47
CA ARG A 87 -6.50 11.16 10.95
C ARG A 87 -5.93 9.79 11.32
N VAL A 88 -6.00 9.42 12.60
CA VAL A 88 -5.46 8.15 13.11
C VAL A 88 -6.12 6.94 12.45
N THR A 89 -7.45 6.97 12.28
CA THR A 89 -8.18 5.84 11.68
C THR A 89 -7.84 5.60 10.21
N SER A 90 -7.41 6.63 9.49
CA SER A 90 -7.09 6.53 8.05
C SER A 90 -5.75 5.85 7.75
N VAL A 91 -4.82 5.77 8.73
CA VAL A 91 -3.46 5.28 8.47
C VAL A 91 -3.44 3.81 8.02
N TRP A 92 -4.24 2.97 8.67
CA TRP A 92 -4.36 1.54 8.31
C TRP A 92 -4.91 1.34 6.91
N GLU A 93 -5.81 2.21 6.44
CA GLU A 93 -6.34 2.12 5.08
C GLU A 93 -5.23 2.35 4.05
N HIS A 94 -4.40 3.37 4.25
CA HIS A 94 -3.26 3.66 3.37
C HIS A 94 -2.21 2.54 3.44
N LEU A 95 -1.90 2.05 4.64
CA LEU A 95 -0.94 0.95 4.80
C LEU A 95 -1.41 -0.31 4.07
N PHE A 96 -2.66 -0.71 4.26
CA PHE A 96 -3.20 -1.89 3.57
C PHE A 96 -3.32 -1.71 2.06
N GLN A 97 -3.44 -0.48 1.55
CA GLN A 97 -3.38 -0.23 0.11
C GLN A 97 -1.98 -0.53 -0.45
N ILE A 98 -0.93 -0.03 0.21
CA ILE A 98 0.47 -0.29 -0.16
C ILE A 98 0.76 -1.79 -0.08
N LEU A 99 0.33 -2.45 0.99
CA LEU A 99 0.53 -3.89 1.14
C LEU A 99 -0.28 -4.71 0.14
N ASN A 100 -1.46 -4.25 -0.27
CA ASN A 100 -2.29 -4.94 -1.27
C ASN A 100 -1.65 -4.94 -2.65
N THR A 101 -0.96 -3.85 -3.03
CA THR A 101 -0.21 -3.79 -4.29
C THR A 101 1.07 -4.60 -4.19
N PHE A 102 1.84 -4.45 -3.10
CA PHE A 102 3.09 -5.19 -2.88
C PHE A 102 2.88 -6.71 -2.88
N LEU A 103 1.84 -7.18 -2.18
CA LEU A 103 1.50 -8.60 -2.11
C LEU A 103 0.67 -9.08 -3.32
N GLU A 104 0.40 -8.20 -4.29
CA GLU A 104 -0.37 -8.49 -5.51
C GLU A 104 -1.72 -9.19 -5.19
N ILE A 105 -2.40 -8.77 -4.13
CA ILE A 105 -3.66 -9.42 -3.67
C ILE A 105 -4.82 -9.04 -4.61
N ASN A 106 -4.61 -8.04 -5.49
CA ASN A 106 -5.53 -7.57 -6.52
C ASN A 106 -6.90 -7.14 -5.97
N MET A 107 -6.93 -6.62 -4.74
CA MET A 107 -8.16 -6.04 -4.20
C MET A 107 -8.34 -4.62 -4.72
N SER A 108 -9.58 -4.26 -5.01
CA SER A 108 -9.91 -2.91 -5.44
C SER A 108 -10.11 -2.00 -4.21
N PRO A 109 -9.53 -0.79 -4.17
CA PRO A 109 -9.95 0.23 -3.21
C PRO A 109 -11.45 0.55 -3.44
N ARG A 110 -12.15 1.05 -2.42
CA ARG A 110 -13.54 1.49 -2.60
C ARG A 110 -13.56 2.59 -3.66
N ARG A 111 -14.33 2.39 -4.74
CA ARG A 111 -14.54 3.43 -5.76
C ARG A 111 -15.25 4.60 -5.11
N VAL A 112 -14.61 5.76 -5.15
CA VAL A 112 -15.27 7.03 -4.89
C VAL A 112 -15.63 7.60 -6.25
N LYS A 113 -16.91 7.91 -6.44
CA LYS A 113 -17.35 8.61 -7.63
C LYS A 113 -17.28 10.09 -7.32
N GLU A 114 -16.47 10.81 -8.08
CA GLU A 114 -16.48 12.26 -8.09
C GLU A 114 -17.68 12.68 -8.94
N THR A 115 -18.59 13.41 -8.31
CA THR A 115 -19.63 14.17 -8.99
C THR A 115 -19.40 15.63 -8.64
N ASP A 116 -19.77 16.54 -9.53
CA ASP A 116 -19.39 17.97 -9.52
C ASP A 116 -19.59 18.70 -8.18
N GLU A 117 -20.36 18.14 -7.24
CA GLU A 117 -20.62 18.77 -5.94
C GLU A 117 -20.36 17.90 -4.69
N LYS A 118 -20.14 16.57 -4.80
CA LYS A 118 -19.89 15.69 -3.62
C LYS A 118 -19.11 14.40 -3.94
N TRP A 119 -18.36 13.93 -2.94
CA TRP A 119 -17.76 12.59 -2.90
C TRP A 119 -18.79 11.56 -2.38
N LEU A 120 -19.20 10.60 -3.22
CA LEU A 120 -20.15 9.55 -2.82
C LEU A 120 -19.49 8.17 -2.75
N ILE A 121 -19.70 7.48 -1.62
CA ILE A 121 -19.43 6.04 -1.49
C ILE A 121 -20.60 5.30 -2.14
N GLU A 122 -20.40 4.76 -3.35
CA GLU A 122 -21.45 4.06 -4.09
C GLU A 122 -21.81 2.72 -3.39
N LYS A 123 -22.93 2.69 -2.64
CA LYS A 123 -23.64 1.43 -2.36
C LYS A 123 -24.46 1.11 -3.61
N LYS A 124 -24.05 0.09 -4.38
CA LYS A 124 -24.76 -0.28 -5.61
C LYS A 124 -26.23 -0.59 -5.34
N SER A 125 -27.13 0.25 -5.82
CA SER A 125 -28.37 -0.17 -6.49
C SER A 125 -28.22 0.22 -7.95
N ILE A 126 -27.68 -0.68 -8.80
CA ILE A 126 -27.55 -0.42 -10.23
C ILE A 126 -28.20 -1.54 -11.03
N THR A 127 -29.19 -1.12 -11.80
CA THR A 127 -29.98 -1.87 -12.77
C THR A 127 -29.07 -2.54 -13.81
N ILE A 128 -29.22 -3.86 -13.92
CA ILE A 128 -28.33 -4.75 -14.68
C ILE A 128 -28.52 -4.55 -16.19
N LYS A 129 -27.46 -4.17 -16.93
CA LYS A 129 -27.41 -4.44 -18.37
C LYS A 129 -27.23 -5.94 -18.58
N LYS A 130 -28.20 -6.56 -19.27
CA LYS A 130 -28.55 -8.00 -19.34
C LYS A 130 -27.47 -9.03 -19.72
N ASN A 131 -26.22 -8.67 -20.02
CA ASN A 131 -25.31 -9.60 -20.71
C ASN A 131 -24.06 -10.05 -19.94
N ILE A 132 -23.98 -9.84 -18.62
CA ILE A 132 -22.88 -10.42 -17.87
C ILE A 132 -23.40 -11.29 -16.74
N SER A 133 -22.96 -12.55 -16.75
CA SER A 133 -23.44 -13.56 -15.82
C SER A 133 -23.24 -13.09 -14.38
N PHE A 134 -24.34 -13.12 -13.62
CA PHE A 134 -24.41 -12.66 -12.23
C PHE A 134 -23.30 -13.24 -11.34
N LYS A 135 -22.84 -14.47 -11.64
CA LYS A 135 -21.72 -15.14 -10.97
C LYS A 135 -20.37 -14.44 -11.15
N LYS A 136 -20.08 -13.86 -12.31
CA LYS A 136 -18.83 -13.11 -12.55
C LYS A 136 -18.87 -11.75 -11.81
N TYR A 137 -20.04 -11.13 -11.72
CA TYR A 137 -20.29 -9.88 -11.01
C TYR A 137 -20.22 -10.00 -9.49
N ALA A 138 -20.84 -11.03 -8.91
CA ALA A 138 -20.81 -11.31 -7.47
C ALA A 138 -19.39 -11.58 -6.94
N LYS A 139 -18.48 -12.08 -7.80
CA LYS A 139 -17.06 -12.25 -7.45
C LYS A 139 -16.30 -10.92 -7.35
N VAL A 140 -16.59 -9.97 -8.25
CA VAL A 140 -15.92 -8.64 -8.29
C VAL A 140 -16.47 -7.71 -7.20
N SER A 141 -17.76 -7.81 -6.85
CA SER A 141 -18.37 -6.96 -5.82
C SER A 141 -17.97 -7.31 -4.37
N ASN A 142 -17.24 -8.40 -4.13
CA ASN A 142 -16.79 -8.79 -2.79
C ASN A 142 -15.28 -8.54 -2.56
N GLN A 143 -14.58 -7.94 -3.52
CA GLN A 143 -13.13 -7.70 -3.47
C GLN A 143 -12.75 -6.27 -3.09
N TYR A 144 -13.51 -5.64 -2.21
CA TYR A 144 -13.13 -4.34 -1.67
C TYR A 144 -12.03 -4.49 -0.63
N LEU A 145 -11.09 -3.54 -0.62
CA LEU A 145 -10.09 -3.42 0.44
C LEU A 145 -10.77 -3.07 1.77
N THR A 146 -10.97 -4.10 2.58
CA THR A 146 -11.33 -4.00 4.01
C THR A 146 -10.37 -4.89 4.76
N ARG A 147 -10.18 -4.70 6.06
CA ARG A 147 -9.25 -5.55 6.83
C ARG A 147 -9.57 -7.04 6.73
N THR A 148 -10.84 -7.40 6.93
CA THR A 148 -11.30 -8.79 6.93
C THR A 148 -11.13 -9.44 5.56
N SER A 149 -11.45 -8.70 4.49
CA SER A 149 -11.22 -9.17 3.12
C SER A 149 -9.72 -9.22 2.77
N PHE A 150 -8.90 -8.27 3.24
CA PHE A 150 -7.45 -8.26 3.08
C PHE A 150 -6.84 -9.52 3.69
N LEU A 151 -7.09 -9.77 4.97
CA LEU A 151 -6.58 -10.96 5.66
C LEU A 151 -7.09 -12.26 5.01
N SER A 152 -8.36 -12.29 4.58
CA SER A 152 -8.92 -13.44 3.86
C SER A 152 -8.18 -13.71 2.55
N ASN A 153 -7.90 -12.68 1.76
CA ASN A 153 -7.21 -12.83 0.48
C ASN A 153 -5.71 -13.10 0.64
N VAL A 154 -5.04 -12.51 1.63
CA VAL A 154 -3.69 -12.90 2.05
C VAL A 154 -3.66 -14.41 2.33
N LYS A 155 -4.56 -14.91 3.19
CA LYS A 155 -4.62 -16.33 3.57
C LYS A 155 -4.93 -17.25 2.38
N LYS A 156 -5.61 -16.77 1.34
CA LYS A 156 -5.84 -17.55 0.11
C LYS A 156 -4.58 -17.66 -0.74
N LYS A 157 -3.83 -16.56 -0.89
CA LYS A 157 -2.68 -16.48 -1.80
C LYS A 157 -1.37 -16.96 -1.16
N PHE A 158 -1.23 -16.83 0.16
CA PHE A 158 0.03 -17.00 0.88
C PHE A 158 -0.07 -17.96 2.06
N ILE A 159 1.06 -18.56 2.42
CA ILE A 159 1.23 -19.27 3.70
C ILE A 159 1.09 -18.24 4.83
N ALA A 160 0.65 -18.70 6.00
CA ALA A 160 0.51 -17.82 7.15
C ALA A 160 1.88 -17.27 7.55
N ASP A 161 2.13 -16.01 7.21
CA ASP A 161 3.34 -15.29 7.60
C ASP A 161 3.14 -14.63 8.99
N PRO A 162 4.08 -14.83 9.93
CA PRO A 162 3.99 -14.25 11.27
C PRO A 162 3.98 -12.71 11.26
N ILE A 163 4.81 -12.06 10.45
CA ILE A 163 4.98 -10.60 10.41
C ILE A 163 3.71 -9.94 9.86
N LEU A 164 3.21 -10.42 8.71
CA LEU A 164 1.99 -9.90 8.11
C LEU A 164 0.77 -10.12 9.03
N ARG A 165 0.75 -11.22 9.77
CA ARG A 165 -0.29 -11.47 10.77
C ARG A 165 -0.19 -10.50 11.94
N GLU A 166 1.01 -10.21 12.41
CA GLU A 166 1.25 -9.19 13.45
C GLU A 166 0.80 -7.81 12.99
N ILE A 167 1.18 -7.36 11.78
CA ILE A 167 0.74 -6.08 11.21
C ILE A 167 -0.80 -5.98 11.22
N VAL A 168 -1.49 -7.04 10.76
CA VAL A 168 -2.95 -7.06 10.78
C VAL A 168 -3.47 -7.04 12.22
N ASN A 169 -2.89 -7.81 13.14
CA ASN A 169 -3.31 -7.91 14.53
C ASN A 169 -3.18 -6.59 15.30
N LEU A 170 -2.17 -5.76 15.00
CA LEU A 170 -2.03 -4.42 15.59
C LEU A 170 -3.31 -3.60 15.41
N SER A 171 -3.81 -3.51 14.17
CA SER A 171 -5.09 -2.82 13.91
C SER A 171 -6.31 -3.44 14.63
N ASN A 172 -6.22 -4.68 15.13
CA ASN A 172 -7.29 -5.41 15.82
C ASN A 172 -7.30 -5.21 17.34
N LYS A 173 -6.29 -4.55 17.94
CA LYS A 173 -6.21 -4.46 19.40
C LYS A 173 -7.44 -3.77 20.02
N PRO A 174 -7.76 -4.04 21.30
CA PRO A 174 -8.99 -3.54 21.93
C PRO A 174 -9.20 -2.02 21.81
N HIS A 175 -8.14 -1.22 21.95
CA HIS A 175 -8.24 0.24 21.82
C HIS A 175 -8.68 0.69 20.42
N TRP A 176 -8.34 -0.04 19.35
CA TRP A 176 -8.86 0.24 18.00
C TRP A 176 -10.36 -0.02 17.85
N LYS A 177 -10.95 -0.87 18.69
CA LYS A 177 -12.41 -0.99 18.76
C LYS A 177 -12.99 0.33 19.28
N LYS A 178 -12.43 0.85 20.38
CA LYS A 178 -12.83 2.13 20.98
C LYS A 178 -12.64 3.33 20.05
N ILE A 179 -11.47 3.47 19.42
CA ILE A 179 -11.22 4.51 18.42
C ILE A 179 -12.27 4.47 17.29
N ARG A 180 -12.67 3.30 16.84
CA ARG A 180 -13.69 3.15 15.78
C ARG A 180 -15.11 3.44 16.28
N GLU A 181 -15.43 3.09 17.53
CA GLU A 181 -16.68 3.49 18.18
C GLU A 181 -16.79 5.03 18.18
N TYR A 182 -15.79 5.73 18.74
CA TYR A 182 -15.73 7.19 18.74
C TYR A 182 -15.83 7.81 17.34
N ARG A 183 -15.10 7.26 16.35
CA ARG A 183 -15.18 7.73 14.95
C ARG A 183 -16.56 7.50 14.33
N ASN A 184 -17.19 6.38 14.61
CA ASN A 184 -18.54 6.09 14.09
C ASN A 184 -19.56 7.00 14.74
N ASP A 185 -19.42 7.30 16.03
CA ASP A 185 -20.28 8.24 16.73
C ASP A 185 -20.18 9.63 16.09
N ILE A 186 -18.96 10.08 15.77
CA ILE A 186 -18.70 11.30 14.97
C ILE A 186 -19.52 11.30 13.67
N ILE A 187 -19.32 10.26 12.85
CA ILE A 187 -19.91 10.16 11.51
C ILE A 187 -21.44 10.08 11.56
N HIS A 188 -22.00 9.31 12.51
CA HIS A 188 -23.43 9.02 12.55
C HIS A 188 -24.26 10.11 13.22
N HIS A 189 -23.69 10.87 14.15
CA HIS A 189 -24.38 11.98 14.79
C HIS A 189 -24.17 13.32 14.07
N LYS A 190 -23.54 13.30 12.88
CA LYS A 190 -23.19 14.50 12.09
C LYS A 190 -22.36 15.50 12.88
N PHE A 191 -21.40 14.98 13.66
CA PHE A 191 -20.31 15.79 14.18
C PHE A 191 -19.43 16.17 13.00
N ILE A 192 -19.78 17.30 12.41
CA ILE A 192 -18.93 18.03 11.52
C ILE A 192 -19.06 19.43 12.08
N GLY A 193 -17.93 20.08 12.37
CA GLY A 193 -17.85 21.54 12.42
C GLY A 193 -18.26 22.15 11.07
N GLN A 194 -19.53 21.98 10.66
CA GLN A 194 -20.25 22.94 9.84
C GLN A 194 -20.58 24.12 10.75
N SER A 195 -19.55 24.77 11.27
CA SER A 195 -19.68 26.15 11.72
C SER A 195 -20.02 26.96 10.48
N GLU A 196 -21.18 27.60 10.46
CA GLU A 196 -21.42 28.73 9.57
C GLU A 196 -20.23 29.70 9.73
N PHE A 197 -19.55 29.98 8.62
CA PHE A 197 -18.55 31.04 8.61
C PHE A 197 -19.30 32.36 8.77
N ILE A 198 -19.35 32.91 9.98
CA ILE A 198 -19.85 34.27 10.17
C ILE A 198 -18.78 35.21 9.59
N LEU A 199 -19.04 35.68 8.38
CA LEU A 199 -18.16 36.53 7.56
C LEU A 199 -17.87 37.93 8.16
N ASP A 200 -18.41 38.24 9.35
CA ASP A 200 -18.33 39.58 9.96
C ASP A 200 -17.59 39.63 11.31
N ALA A 201 -16.71 38.68 11.60
CA ALA A 201 -15.79 38.83 12.73
C ALA A 201 -14.64 39.77 12.33
N SER A 202 -14.64 40.98 12.90
CA SER A 202 -13.55 41.93 12.74
C SER A 202 -12.20 41.28 13.09
N HIS A 203 -11.30 41.23 12.10
CA HIS A 203 -9.86 40.94 12.14
C HIS A 203 -9.34 40.33 13.46
N ASP A 204 -8.86 39.08 13.34
CA ASP A 204 -8.07 38.29 14.31
C ASP A 204 -8.80 37.32 15.25
N ASN A 205 -10.11 37.10 15.12
CA ASN A 205 -10.79 36.04 15.89
C ASN A 205 -11.66 35.14 15.01
N TYR A 206 -11.27 33.86 14.90
CA TYR A 206 -12.15 32.81 14.37
C TYR A 206 -13.11 32.37 15.48
N ILE A 207 -14.40 32.70 15.35
CA ILE A 207 -15.44 32.14 16.21
C ILE A 207 -15.98 30.89 15.52
N ILE A 208 -15.48 29.72 15.93
CA ILE A 208 -16.04 28.44 15.52
C ILE A 208 -17.19 28.14 16.47
N GLN A 209 -18.43 28.31 16.03
CA GLN A 209 -19.58 27.83 16.78
C GLN A 209 -19.75 26.34 16.47
N ILE A 210 -19.43 25.49 17.44
CA ILE A 210 -19.54 24.05 17.30
C ILE A 210 -20.75 23.60 18.10
N GLU A 211 -21.84 23.19 17.44
CA GLU A 211 -22.84 22.35 18.10
C GLU A 211 -22.26 20.94 18.28
N ASN A 212 -21.33 20.79 19.21
CA ASN A 212 -20.66 19.52 19.46
C ASN A 212 -21.34 18.78 20.62
N LYS A 213 -22.44 18.07 20.33
CA LYS A 213 -22.90 16.98 21.22
C LYS A 213 -21.79 16.00 21.65
N ALA A 214 -20.60 15.95 21.01
CA ALA A 214 -19.50 15.09 21.43
C ALA A 214 -18.98 15.48 22.82
N GLU A 215 -19.21 16.72 23.25
CA GLU A 215 -18.94 17.18 24.61
C GLU A 215 -19.71 16.41 25.69
N GLU A 216 -20.86 15.83 25.33
CA GLU A 216 -21.71 15.06 26.22
C GLU A 216 -21.31 13.59 26.31
N PHE A 217 -20.55 13.08 25.32
CA PHE A 217 -20.28 11.65 25.16
C PHE A 217 -18.80 11.27 25.21
N PHE A 218 -17.87 12.22 25.03
CA PHE A 218 -16.44 11.90 25.02
C PHE A 218 -15.88 11.87 26.43
N ASP A 219 -15.35 10.72 26.82
CA ASP A 219 -14.33 10.68 27.86
C ASP A 219 -12.99 11.05 27.21
N TYR A 220 -12.62 12.34 27.32
CA TYR A 220 -11.43 12.86 26.68
C TYR A 220 -10.14 12.20 27.19
N ARG A 221 -10.08 11.84 28.48
CA ARG A 221 -8.90 11.19 29.06
C ARG A 221 -8.79 9.75 28.55
N GLU A 222 -9.91 9.02 28.51
CA GLU A 222 -9.96 7.67 27.93
C GLU A 222 -9.56 7.70 26.44
N LEU A 223 -10.09 8.65 25.68
CA LEU A 223 -9.77 8.80 24.26
C LEU A 223 -8.28 9.09 24.04
N THR A 224 -7.65 9.94 24.86
CA THR A 224 -6.20 10.17 24.81
C THR A 224 -5.42 8.86 24.99
N VAL A 225 -5.76 8.04 25.99
CA VAL A 225 -5.10 6.75 26.23
C VAL A 225 -5.20 5.84 25.00
N HIS A 226 -6.39 5.74 24.40
CA HIS A 226 -6.59 4.91 23.20
C HIS A 226 -5.82 5.44 21.99
N LEU A 227 -5.81 6.75 21.76
CA LEU A 227 -5.10 7.36 20.64
C LEU A 227 -3.59 7.16 20.73
N LEU A 228 -3.01 7.29 21.93
CA LEU A 228 -1.58 7.06 22.15
C LEU A 228 -1.19 5.60 21.90
N ALA A 229 -1.96 4.65 22.45
CA ALA A 229 -1.77 3.23 22.14
C ALA A 229 -1.90 2.94 20.62
N GLY A 230 -2.81 3.66 19.95
CA GLY A 230 -2.97 3.58 18.50
C GLY A 230 -1.75 4.10 17.72
N LEU A 231 -1.10 5.17 18.19
CA LEU A 231 0.14 5.67 17.58
C LEU A 231 1.28 4.66 17.69
N ASP A 232 1.43 4.00 18.83
CA ASP A 232 2.43 2.93 19.03
C ASP A 232 2.19 1.74 18.10
N ASP A 233 0.92 1.32 17.96
CA ASP A 233 0.55 0.25 17.02
C ASP A 233 0.79 0.63 15.56
N ILE A 234 0.56 1.90 15.18
CA ILE A 234 0.87 2.39 13.84
C ILE A 234 2.39 2.38 13.61
N LYS A 235 3.17 2.83 14.59
CA LYS A 235 4.63 2.78 14.54
C LYS A 235 5.10 1.36 14.27
N ASP A 236 4.70 0.42 15.11
CA ASP A 236 5.10 -0.98 15.00
C ASP A 236 4.67 -1.59 13.65
N GLY A 237 3.46 -1.25 13.17
CA GLY A 237 2.97 -1.69 11.87
C GLY A 237 3.79 -1.16 10.70
N LEU A 238 4.26 0.09 10.76
CA LEU A 238 5.13 0.69 9.75
C LEU A 238 6.52 0.06 9.77
N GLU A 239 7.12 -0.10 10.96
CA GLU A 239 8.45 -0.70 11.11
C GLU A 239 8.48 -2.14 10.59
N LYS A 240 7.46 -2.95 10.93
CA LYS A 240 7.28 -4.30 10.39
C LYS A 240 7.06 -4.33 8.88
N SER A 241 6.38 -3.32 8.34
CA SER A 241 6.19 -3.21 6.88
C SER A 241 7.49 -2.86 6.17
N PHE A 242 8.30 -1.95 6.72
CA PHE A 242 9.65 -1.68 6.20
C PHE A 242 10.53 -2.91 6.24
N LEU A 243 10.53 -3.63 7.37
CA LEU A 243 11.27 -4.88 7.53
C LEU A 243 10.88 -5.89 6.45
N MET A 244 9.58 -6.12 6.27
CA MET A 244 9.06 -7.06 5.27
C MET A 244 9.52 -6.72 3.84
N LEU A 245 9.55 -5.44 3.47
CA LEU A 245 9.98 -5.01 2.14
C LEU A 245 11.50 -5.02 1.96
N LYS A 246 12.27 -4.56 2.96
CA LYS A 246 13.74 -4.47 2.85
C LYS A 246 14.44 -5.83 2.91
N GLN A 247 13.81 -6.81 3.54
CA GLN A 247 14.34 -8.16 3.68
C GLN A 247 13.67 -9.17 2.72
N ASP A 248 12.82 -8.68 1.81
CA ASP A 248 11.95 -9.48 0.94
C ASP A 248 11.33 -10.68 1.68
N LEU A 249 10.79 -10.42 2.87
CA LEU A 249 10.05 -11.43 3.64
C LEU A 249 8.63 -11.60 3.09
N THR A 250 8.49 -11.50 1.76
CA THR A 250 7.22 -11.73 1.10
C THR A 250 6.77 -13.14 1.45
N PRO A 251 5.55 -13.32 1.99
CA PRO A 251 5.05 -14.64 2.33
C PRO A 251 5.17 -15.58 1.14
N ASN A 252 5.62 -16.82 1.35
CA ASN A 252 5.68 -17.80 0.26
C ASN A 252 4.29 -18.02 -0.35
N LYS A 253 4.17 -17.83 -1.68
CA LYS A 253 2.92 -17.97 -2.44
C LYS A 253 2.43 -19.42 -2.33
N LYS A 254 1.22 -19.66 -1.80
CA LYS A 254 0.53 -20.97 -1.87
C LYS A 254 0.35 -21.42 -3.32
N LEU A 255 0.20 -20.46 -4.23
CA LEU A 255 0.04 -20.69 -5.67
C LEU A 255 1.32 -21.13 -6.36
N SER A 256 2.50 -20.95 -5.77
CA SER A 256 3.75 -21.43 -6.40
C SER A 256 3.86 -22.95 -6.43
N SER A 257 3.04 -23.63 -5.63
CA SER A 257 2.83 -25.08 -5.72
C SER A 257 1.90 -25.51 -6.88
N ARG A 258 1.32 -24.58 -7.65
CA ARG A 258 0.31 -24.85 -8.69
C ARG A 258 0.55 -24.17 -10.04
N GLU A 259 1.49 -23.25 -10.12
CA GLU A 259 1.90 -22.69 -11.41
C GLU A 259 2.98 -23.59 -12.00
N ASP A 260 2.69 -24.12 -13.19
CA ASP A 260 3.67 -24.86 -13.97
C ASP A 260 4.59 -23.82 -14.61
N TYR A 261 5.85 -23.80 -14.17
CA TYR A 261 6.86 -22.93 -14.76
C TYR A 261 7.51 -23.64 -15.94
N PHE A 262 7.76 -22.93 -17.03
CA PHE A 262 8.36 -23.51 -18.23
C PHE A 262 9.61 -22.75 -18.65
N LEU A 263 10.61 -23.50 -19.11
CA LEU A 263 11.78 -22.98 -19.83
C LEU A 263 11.76 -23.51 -21.26
N LEU A 264 12.19 -22.69 -22.19
CA LEU A 264 12.41 -23.02 -23.60
C LEU A 264 13.78 -23.65 -23.77
N LYS A 265 13.86 -24.74 -24.54
CA LYS A 265 15.15 -25.29 -24.99
C LYS A 265 15.53 -24.67 -26.31
N ILE A 266 16.64 -23.94 -26.33
CA ILE A 266 17.19 -23.34 -27.54
C ILE A 266 18.54 -23.95 -27.91
N LYS A 267 18.83 -24.01 -29.20
CA LYS A 267 20.14 -24.29 -29.78
C LYS A 267 20.59 -23.08 -30.58
N CYS A 268 21.88 -22.80 -30.58
CA CYS A 268 22.43 -21.72 -31.40
C CYS A 268 23.60 -22.25 -32.22
N ALA A 269 23.82 -21.72 -33.42
CA ALA A 269 24.96 -22.10 -34.25
C ALA A 269 26.32 -21.88 -33.56
N CYS A 270 26.41 -20.94 -32.61
CA CYS A 270 27.63 -20.66 -31.87
C CYS A 270 27.93 -21.68 -30.74
N ASP A 271 27.00 -22.57 -30.43
CA ASP A 271 27.14 -23.55 -29.36
C ASP A 271 26.18 -24.72 -29.61
N GLU A 272 26.71 -25.90 -29.96
CA GLU A 272 25.89 -27.09 -30.22
C GLU A 272 25.14 -27.60 -28.97
N LYS A 273 25.44 -27.04 -27.79
CA LYS A 273 24.77 -27.36 -26.54
C LYS A 273 23.38 -26.71 -26.43
N VAL A 274 22.43 -27.49 -25.93
CA VAL A 274 21.08 -27.04 -25.58
C VAL A 274 21.15 -26.09 -24.39
N LYS A 275 20.44 -24.96 -24.47
CA LYS A 275 20.34 -23.94 -23.42
C LYS A 275 18.90 -23.76 -23.00
N LEU A 276 18.70 -23.46 -21.72
CA LEU A 276 17.39 -23.15 -21.16
C LEU A 276 17.23 -21.65 -21.04
N VAL A 277 16.11 -21.12 -21.52
CA VAL A 277 15.77 -19.70 -21.41
C VAL A 277 14.32 -19.55 -20.95
N PRO A 278 13.96 -18.46 -20.27
CA PRO A 278 12.61 -18.28 -19.75
C PRO A 278 11.56 -18.22 -20.86
N ASP A 279 10.45 -18.93 -20.68
CA ASP A 279 9.24 -18.74 -21.50
C ASP A 279 8.53 -17.45 -21.08
N SER A 280 9.04 -16.33 -21.57
CA SER A 280 8.52 -14.98 -21.33
C SER A 280 7.53 -14.52 -22.39
N ALA A 281 7.37 -15.30 -23.46
CA ALA A 281 6.41 -15.05 -24.50
C ALA A 281 5.02 -15.45 -24.00
N LYS A 282 4.32 -14.49 -23.37
CA LYS A 282 2.85 -14.53 -23.37
C LYS A 282 2.41 -14.49 -24.84
N GLU A 283 2.16 -15.66 -25.39
CA GLU A 283 1.66 -15.91 -26.75
C GLU A 283 2.64 -15.42 -27.84
N LEU A 284 3.68 -16.24 -28.12
CA LEU A 284 4.34 -16.20 -29.42
C LEU A 284 3.26 -16.47 -30.48
N ASP A 285 2.86 -15.43 -31.21
CA ASP A 285 1.94 -15.54 -32.34
C ASP A 285 2.46 -16.64 -33.28
N ASP A 286 1.64 -17.65 -33.59
CA ASP A 286 2.00 -18.77 -34.48
C ASP A 286 2.55 -18.31 -35.84
N LYS A 287 2.27 -17.05 -36.21
CA LYS A 287 2.82 -16.37 -37.38
C LYS A 287 4.33 -16.09 -37.29
N LEU A 288 4.85 -15.71 -36.11
CA LEU A 288 6.28 -15.46 -35.87
C LEU A 288 7.12 -16.76 -35.86
N ILE A 289 6.49 -17.90 -35.58
CA ILE A 289 7.15 -19.23 -35.61
C ILE A 289 7.55 -19.62 -37.04
N LYS A 290 6.82 -19.13 -38.06
CA LYS A 290 6.99 -19.52 -39.47
C LYS A 290 7.97 -18.65 -40.27
N SER A 291 8.32 -17.45 -39.79
CA SER A 291 9.33 -16.62 -40.45
C SER A 291 10.73 -17.01 -39.95
N LYS A 292 11.64 -17.35 -40.88
CA LYS A 292 13.01 -17.78 -40.54
C LYS A 292 13.94 -16.66 -40.08
N ASN A 293 13.54 -15.39 -40.25
CA ASN A 293 14.43 -14.24 -40.12
C ASN A 293 13.91 -13.10 -39.22
N GLU A 294 12.80 -13.27 -38.49
CA GLU A 294 12.32 -12.23 -37.56
C GLU A 294 12.72 -12.54 -36.12
N PHE A 295 13.13 -11.51 -35.39
CA PHE A 295 13.51 -11.62 -33.99
C PHE A 295 12.32 -12.09 -33.14
N ARG A 296 12.44 -13.28 -32.54
CA ARG A 296 11.36 -13.97 -31.81
C ARG A 296 11.28 -13.57 -30.33
N GLY A 297 11.94 -12.48 -29.93
CA GLY A 297 12.08 -12.10 -28.53
C GLY A 297 13.04 -12.97 -27.72
N ILE A 298 13.77 -13.88 -28.38
CA ILE A 298 14.70 -14.84 -27.77
C ILE A 298 16.05 -14.75 -28.49
N PHE A 299 17.14 -14.75 -27.74
CA PHE A 299 18.52 -14.71 -28.24
C PHE A 299 19.41 -15.74 -27.53
N CYS A 300 20.56 -16.07 -28.12
CA CYS A 300 21.54 -16.94 -27.46
C CYS A 300 22.27 -16.17 -26.34
N PRO A 301 22.23 -16.62 -25.07
CA PRO A 301 22.83 -15.87 -23.95
C PRO A 301 24.36 -15.82 -23.95
N LYS A 302 25.01 -16.51 -24.91
CA LYS A 302 26.48 -16.58 -25.03
C LYS A 302 27.01 -15.69 -26.14
N CYS A 303 26.47 -15.83 -27.35
CA CYS A 303 26.93 -15.07 -28.53
C CYS A 303 26.00 -13.91 -28.91
N PHE A 304 24.86 -13.78 -28.22
CA PHE A 304 23.89 -12.70 -28.42
C PHE A 304 23.32 -12.65 -29.85
N SER A 305 23.25 -13.82 -30.49
CA SER A 305 22.66 -13.98 -31.83
C SER A 305 21.19 -14.33 -31.73
N ASP A 306 20.41 -13.80 -32.66
CA ASP A 306 18.97 -14.10 -32.84
C ASP A 306 18.78 -15.41 -33.62
N ASN A 307 19.85 -15.94 -34.19
CA ASN A 307 19.84 -17.20 -34.92
C ASN A 307 19.84 -18.37 -33.93
N VAL A 308 18.69 -18.56 -33.29
CA VAL A 308 18.40 -19.63 -32.34
C VAL A 308 17.31 -20.53 -32.88
N GLU A 309 17.52 -21.84 -32.75
CA GLU A 309 16.53 -22.87 -33.02
C GLU A 309 15.86 -23.27 -31.70
N ILE A 310 14.54 -23.21 -31.64
CA ILE A 310 13.77 -23.69 -30.49
C ILE A 310 13.57 -25.19 -30.68
N ILE A 311 14.18 -26.01 -29.82
CA ILE A 311 14.15 -27.48 -29.90
C ILE A 311 12.89 -28.03 -29.23
N GLU A 312 12.50 -27.45 -28.10
CA GLU A 312 11.32 -27.87 -27.33
C GLU A 312 10.69 -26.62 -26.72
N ASP A 313 9.40 -26.42 -27.02
CA ASP A 313 8.71 -25.19 -26.66
C ASP A 313 8.53 -25.03 -25.15
N LYS A 314 8.40 -26.11 -24.37
CA LYS A 314 8.11 -26.00 -22.93
C LYS A 314 8.65 -27.18 -22.10
N GLN A 315 9.78 -26.98 -21.41
CA GLN A 315 10.22 -27.85 -20.33
C GLN A 315 9.67 -27.35 -19.00
N LYS A 316 8.83 -28.16 -18.33
CA LYS A 316 8.33 -27.85 -16.99
C LYS A 316 9.47 -27.88 -15.95
N VAL A 317 9.57 -26.85 -15.12
CA VAL A 317 10.58 -26.69 -14.08
C VAL A 317 9.98 -26.21 -12.76
N SER A 318 10.78 -26.23 -11.70
CA SER A 318 10.40 -25.61 -10.41
C SER A 318 10.42 -24.08 -10.51
N GLN A 319 9.66 -23.41 -9.65
CA GLN A 319 9.69 -21.94 -9.52
C GLN A 319 11.10 -21.40 -9.33
N LYS A 320 11.89 -22.03 -8.44
CA LYS A 320 13.27 -21.61 -8.15
C LYS A 320 14.13 -21.66 -9.40
N THR A 321 14.10 -22.80 -10.11
CA THR A 321 14.82 -22.97 -11.37
C THR A 321 14.39 -21.95 -12.42
N TRP A 322 13.09 -21.66 -12.50
CA TRP A 322 12.58 -20.64 -13.42
C TRP A 322 13.09 -19.24 -13.06
N ALA A 323 13.02 -18.84 -11.78
CA ALA A 323 13.48 -17.54 -11.31
C ALA A 323 14.98 -17.34 -11.52
N ASP A 324 15.80 -18.36 -11.22
CA ASP A 324 17.25 -18.32 -11.44
C ASP A 324 17.58 -18.08 -12.93
N ASN A 325 16.88 -18.80 -13.82
CA ASN A 325 17.07 -18.64 -15.27
C ASN A 325 16.49 -17.31 -15.79
N PHE A 326 15.37 -16.85 -15.22
CA PHE A 326 14.78 -15.55 -15.56
C PHE A 326 15.73 -14.42 -15.24
N ASN A 327 16.29 -14.42 -14.03
CA ASN A 327 17.18 -13.36 -13.60
C ASN A 327 18.47 -13.35 -14.43
N ALA A 328 19.10 -14.51 -14.58
CA ALA A 328 20.31 -14.63 -15.39
C ALA A 328 20.08 -14.21 -16.85
N TYR A 329 18.91 -14.48 -17.43
CA TYR A 329 18.63 -14.18 -18.83
C TYR A 329 18.18 -12.73 -19.06
N TYR A 330 17.19 -12.26 -18.30
CA TYR A 330 16.61 -10.94 -18.46
C TYR A 330 17.47 -9.82 -17.89
N TYR A 331 17.95 -9.95 -16.66
CA TYR A 331 18.71 -8.88 -16.03
C TYR A 331 20.18 -8.88 -16.47
N ASP A 332 20.83 -10.04 -16.55
CA ASP A 332 22.27 -10.06 -16.82
C ASP A 332 22.62 -10.04 -18.32
N LYS A 333 21.81 -10.69 -19.17
CA LYS A 333 22.17 -10.89 -20.59
C LYS A 333 21.45 -9.96 -21.56
N THR A 334 20.22 -9.52 -21.24
CA THR A 334 19.44 -8.67 -22.16
C THR A 334 20.05 -7.27 -22.36
N PRO A 335 20.59 -6.57 -21.33
CA PRO A 335 21.25 -5.28 -21.54
C PRO A 335 22.44 -5.38 -22.50
N VAL A 336 23.27 -6.41 -22.34
CA VAL A 336 24.45 -6.68 -23.19
C VAL A 336 24.02 -7.00 -24.63
N TYR A 337 22.95 -7.78 -24.80
CA TYR A 337 22.38 -8.06 -26.11
C TYR A 337 21.91 -6.78 -26.81
N LEU A 338 21.16 -5.92 -26.12
CA LEU A 338 20.63 -4.67 -26.69
C LEU A 338 21.76 -3.71 -27.07
N GLU A 339 22.78 -3.56 -26.23
CA GLU A 339 23.94 -2.73 -26.51
C GLU A 339 24.67 -3.19 -27.79
N LYS A 340 24.87 -4.50 -27.95
CA LYS A 340 25.48 -5.07 -29.15
C LYS A 340 24.65 -4.78 -30.41
N LYS A 341 23.33 -4.94 -30.33
CA LYS A 341 22.42 -4.64 -31.46
C LYS A 341 22.41 -3.17 -31.84
N ILE A 342 22.43 -2.27 -30.87
CA ILE A 342 22.55 -0.82 -31.12
C ILE A 342 23.87 -0.51 -31.83
N ASN A 343 24.98 -1.11 -31.37
CA ASN A 343 26.28 -0.92 -32.01
C ASN A 343 26.36 -1.49 -33.43
N ASP A 344 25.69 -2.60 -33.70
CA ASP A 344 25.61 -3.20 -35.04
C ASP A 344 24.73 -2.36 -36.00
N LEU A 345 23.74 -1.62 -35.49
CA LEU A 345 22.90 -0.71 -36.29
C LEU A 345 23.57 0.63 -36.61
N ASN A 346 24.56 1.04 -35.79
CA ASN A 346 25.31 2.27 -35.95
C ASN A 346 26.56 2.13 -36.85
N LYS A 347 26.80 0.93 -37.39
CA LYS A 347 27.84 0.62 -38.38
C LYS A 347 27.19 0.38 -39.73
#